data_AF-A0A0T9R1L7-F1
#
_entry.id   AF-A0A0T9R1L7-F1
#
_cell.length_a   1.000
_cell.length_b   1.000
_cell.length_c   1.000
_cell.angle_alpha   90.00
_cell.angle_beta   90.00
_cell.angle_gamma   90.00
#
_symmetry.space_group_name_H-M   'P 1'
#
loop_
_entity.id
_entity.type
_entity.pdbx_description
1 polymer ?
#
loop_
_entity_poly.entity_id
_entity_poly.type
_entity_poly.pdbx_seq_one_letter_code
_entity_poly.pdbx_strand_id
1 'polypeptide(L)' 'MDAKNKKYKPISIYIVISAESNKCLTESALKAGRSKRIEAMLRLNHSLKNDSYVDGDYWEIITDKDAK' A
#
# COMPACT_ATOMS: atom_id res chain seq x y z
N MET A 1 25.56 7.96 -14.97
CA MET A 1 24.35 7.40 -14.34
C MET A 1 24.36 7.84 -12.88
N ASP A 2 23.85 9.04 -12.63
CA ASP A 2 23.99 9.69 -11.32
C ASP A 2 22.79 9.35 -10.44
N ALA A 3 22.93 8.24 -9.72
CA ALA A 3 22.13 7.91 -8.56
C ALA A 3 22.44 8.90 -7.41
N LYS A 4 22.03 10.16 -7.56
CA LYS A 4 22.03 11.15 -6.48
C LYS A 4 20.95 10.77 -5.47
N ASN A 5 21.30 9.80 -4.63
CA ASN A 5 21.01 9.66 -3.20
C ASN A 5 19.88 10.54 -2.66
N LYS A 6 18.65 10.34 -3.15
CA LYS A 6 17.47 10.75 -2.41
C LYS A 6 17.38 9.79 -1.22
N LYS A 7 17.75 10.28 -0.03
CA LYS A 7 17.65 9.56 1.24
C LYS A 7 16.17 9.29 1.55
N TYR A 8 15.57 8.32 0.88
CA TYR A 8 14.22 7.89 1.19
C TYR A 8 14.24 7.12 2.51
N LYS A 9 13.50 7.60 3.50
CA LYS A 9 13.25 6.83 4.72
C LYS A 9 12.11 5.85 4.43
N PRO A 10 12.28 4.54 4.65
CA PRO A 10 11.19 3.60 4.49
C PRO A 10 10.09 3.93 5.49
N ILE A 11 8.87 4.12 5.00
CA ILE A 11 7.68 4.28 5.84
C ILE A 11 6.98 2.93 5.89
N SER A 12 6.53 2.54 7.07
CA SER A 12 5.65 1.39 7.24
C SER A 12 4.24 1.91 7.43
N ILE A 13 3.32 1.40 6.63
CA ILE A 13 1.88 1.69 6.72
C ILE A 13 1.13 0.41 7.03
N TYR A 14 0.05 0.54 7.81
CA TYR A 14 -0.91 -0.52 8.02
C TYR A 14 -2.15 -0.22 7.18
N ILE A 15 -2.61 -1.21 6.42
CA ILE A 15 -3.80 -1.09 5.58
C ILE A 15 -4.75 -2.20 6.00
N VAL A 16 -5.94 -1.82 6.43
CA VAL A 16 -7.03 -2.76 6.70
C VAL A 16 -7.66 -3.14 5.36
N ILE A 17 -7.72 -4.44 5.07
CA ILE A 17 -8.34 -4.98 3.86
C ILE A 17 -9.29 -6.11 4.25
N SER A 18 -10.29 -6.37 3.40
CA SER A 18 -11.22 -7.48 3.61
C SER A 18 -10.49 -8.84 3.59
N ALA A 19 -11.10 -9.84 4.23
CA ALA A 19 -10.57 -11.21 4.22
C ALA A 19 -10.42 -11.77 2.80
N GLU A 20 -11.35 -11.44 1.91
CA GLU A 20 -11.31 -11.84 0.50
C GLU A 20 -10.13 -11.19 -0.23
N SER A 21 -9.96 -9.87 -0.13
CA SER A 21 -8.83 -9.17 -0.74
C SER A 21 -7.49 -9.68 -0.19
N ASN A 22 -7.44 -10.00 1.10
CA ASN A 22 -6.27 -10.58 1.74
C ASN A 22 -5.91 -11.96 1.18
N LYS A 23 -6.92 -12.80 0.90
CA LYS A 23 -6.75 -14.12 0.26
C LYS A 23 -6.24 -13.96 -1.17
N CYS A 24 -6.88 -13.11 -1.98
CA CYS A 24 -6.46 -12.84 -3.36
C CYS A 24 -5.02 -12.31 -3.43
N LEU A 25 -4.63 -11.43 -2.51
CA LEU A 25 -3.26 -10.91 -2.43
C LEU A 25 -2.26 -12.02 -2.10
N THR A 26 -2.56 -12.91 -1.15
CA THR A 26 -1.72 -14.06 -0.83
C THR A 26 -1.54 -14.97 -2.03
N GLU A 27 -2.62 -15.34 -2.72
CA GLU A 27 -2.58 -16.23 -3.88
C GLU A 27 -1.78 -15.62 -5.04
N SER A 28 -1.94 -14.32 -5.30
CA SER A 28 -1.13 -13.63 -6.31
C SER A 28 0.35 -13.62 -5.96
N ALA A 29 0.69 -13.34 -4.70
CA ALA A 29 2.07 -13.33 -4.24
C ALA A 29 2.73 -14.71 -4.44
N LEU A 30 2.02 -15.78 -4.09
CA LEU A 30 2.47 -17.16 -4.31
C LEU A 30 2.68 -17.47 -5.80
N LYS A 31 1.69 -17.13 -6.66
CA LYS A 31 1.79 -17.33 -8.11
C LYS A 31 2.97 -16.58 -8.73
N ALA A 32 3.29 -15.40 -8.21
CA ALA A 32 4.40 -14.59 -8.69
C ALA A 32 5.77 -14.96 -8.07
N GLY A 33 5.81 -15.90 -7.11
CA GLY A 33 7.04 -16.26 -6.38
C GLY A 33 7.58 -15.13 -5.49
N ARG A 34 6.70 -14.24 -5.00
CA ARG A 34 7.07 -13.06 -4.20
C ARG A 34 6.54 -13.17 -2.79
N SER A 35 7.16 -12.43 -1.86
CA SER A 35 6.55 -12.22 -0.56
C SER A 35 5.29 -11.37 -0.71
N LYS A 36 4.31 -11.63 0.16
CA LYS A 36 3.05 -10.88 0.19
C LYS A 36 3.26 -9.36 0.31
N ARG A 37 4.27 -8.94 1.10
CA ARG A 37 4.67 -7.54 1.27
C ARG A 37 5.13 -6.91 -0.06
N ILE A 38 5.98 -7.61 -0.81
CA ILE A 38 6.50 -7.11 -2.08
C ILE A 38 5.38 -7.00 -3.10
N GLU A 39 4.53 -8.03 -3.20
CA GLU A 39 3.38 -8.02 -4.11
C GLU A 39 2.41 -6.89 -3.79
N ALA A 40 2.13 -6.64 -2.51
CA ALA A 40 1.30 -5.51 -2.07
C ALA A 40 1.91 -4.17 -2.48
N MET A 41 3.20 -3.97 -2.23
CA MET A 41 3.92 -2.75 -2.63
C MET A 41 3.89 -2.51 -4.13
N LEU A 42 4.09 -3.56 -4.94
CA LEU A 42 4.04 -3.45 -6.40
C LEU A 42 2.66 -3.05 -6.90
N ARG A 43 1.60 -3.65 -6.34
CA ARG A 43 0.22 -3.32 -6.67
C ARG A 43 -0.16 -1.90 -6.27
N LEU A 44 0.22 -1.45 -5.07
CA LEU A 44 0.02 -0.07 -4.62
C LEU A 44 0.76 0.92 -5.52
N ASN A 45 2.04 0.67 -5.80
CA ASN A 45 2.83 1.52 -6.69
C ASN A 45 2.29 1.54 -8.13
N HIS A 46 1.70 0.44 -8.61
CA HIS A 46 1.05 0.40 -9.91
C HIS A 46 -0.24 1.24 -9.91
N SER A 47 -1.12 1.06 -8.93
CA SER A 47 -2.36 1.86 -8.79
C SER A 47 -2.07 3.35 -8.72
N LEU A 48 -1.18 3.75 -7.81
CA LEU A 48 -0.82 5.17 -7.60
C LEU A 48 -0.14 5.83 -8.82
N LYS A 49 0.41 5.04 -9.75
CA LYS A 49 0.96 5.58 -11.00
C LYS A 49 -0.09 5.75 -12.09
N ASN A 50 -1.17 4.99 -12.03
CA ASN A 50 -2.26 5.04 -12.99
C ASN A 50 -3.35 6.02 -12.58
N ASP A 51 -3.48 6.27 -11.28
CA ASP A 51 -4.41 7.26 -10.74
C ASP A 51 -3.73 8.64 -10.69
N SER A 52 -4.06 9.51 -11.63
CA SER A 52 -3.45 10.85 -11.78
C SER A 52 -3.95 11.88 -10.75
N TYR A 53 -5.01 11.54 -10.01
CA TYR A 53 -5.62 12.40 -9.02
C TYR A 53 -6.24 11.54 -7.91
N VAL A 54 -5.85 11.82 -6.66
CA VAL A 54 -6.49 11.23 -5.48
C VAL A 54 -7.42 12.33 -4.94
N ASP A 55 -8.69 12.31 -5.34
CA ASP A 55 -9.70 13.16 -4.71
C ASP A 55 -10.18 12.52 -3.40
N GLY A 56 -10.40 13.32 -2.38
CA GLY A 56 -10.88 12.85 -1.08
C GLY A 56 -10.26 13.60 0.08
N ASP A 57 -11.09 14.00 1.04
CA ASP A 57 -10.66 14.46 2.34
C ASP A 57 -10.42 13.24 3.24
N TYR A 58 -9.18 12.73 3.24
CA TYR A 58 -8.80 11.51 3.98
C TYR A 58 -8.54 11.74 5.48
N TRP A 59 -8.82 12.95 5.98
CA TRP A 59 -8.67 13.30 7.40
C TRP A 59 -9.65 12.55 8.32
N GLU A 60 -10.71 11.97 7.78
CA GLU A 60 -11.68 11.18 8.55
C GLU A 60 -11.08 9.88 9.11
N ILE A 61 -9.96 9.40 8.54
CA ILE A 61 -9.23 8.20 9.00
C ILE A 61 -8.56 8.44 10.38
N ILE A 62 -8.46 9.70 10.85
CA ILE A 62 -7.81 10.07 12.13
C ILE A 62 -8.83 10.45 13.21
N THR A 63 -10.13 10.23 13.01
CA THR A 63 -11.08 10.47 14.12
C THR A 63 -11.13 9.26 15.06
N ASP A 64 -10.24 9.27 16.05
CA ASP A 64 -10.38 8.54 17.32
C ASP A 64 -11.66 8.99 18.04
N LYS A 65 -12.84 8.62 17.53
CA LYS A 65 -14.10 8.76 18.27
C LYS A 65 -14.37 7.58 19.21
N ASP A 66 -13.47 6.59 19.26
CA ASP A 66 -13.55 5.44 20.16
C ASP A 66 -12.40 5.38 21.19
N ALA A 67 -11.58 6.43 21.30
CA ALA A 67 -10.70 6.60 22.47
C ALA A 67 -11.54 7.12 23.66
N LYS A 68 -12.13 6.17 24.37
CA LYS A 68 -12.97 6.34 25.55
C LYS A 68 -12.26 7.04 26.71
#